data_AF-A0A849CEN1-F1
#
_entry.id   AF-A0A849CEN1-F1
#
_cell.length_a   1.000
_cell.length_b   1.000
_cell.length_c   1.000
_cell.angle_alpha   90.00
_cell.angle_beta   90.00
_cell.angle_gamma   90.00
#
_symmetry.space_group_name_H-M   'P 1'
#
loop_
_entity.id
_entity.type
_entity.pdbx_description
1 polymer ?
#
loop_
_entity_poly.entity_id
_entity_poly.type
_entity_poly.pdbx_seq_one_letter_code
_entity_poly.pdbx_strand_id
1 'polypeptide(L)' 'MANGHRFSDVKHYTTRQIALFYEKSLQRERRARAGRTMDTCYGVNGGKEIQDYITQLTA' A
#
# COMPACT_ATOMS: atom_id res chain seq x y z
N MET A 1 -0.45 -0.72 15.22
CA MET A 1 0.17 -1.94 14.66
C MET A 1 0.04 -1.89 13.15
N ALA A 2 1.12 -2.07 12.40
CA ALA A 2 1.04 -2.18 10.94
C ALA A 2 0.88 -3.65 10.60
N ASN A 3 -0.29 -4.06 10.09
CA ASN A 3 -0.52 -5.44 9.62
C ASN A 3 -0.19 -6.54 10.66
N GLY A 4 -0.47 -6.32 11.94
CA GLY A 4 -0.15 -7.27 13.02
C GLY A 4 1.30 -7.25 13.52
N HIS A 5 2.16 -6.45 12.91
CA HIS A 5 3.56 -6.30 13.31
C HIS A 5 3.77 -5.03 14.17
N ARG A 6 4.63 -5.14 15.19
CA ARG A 6 5.17 -3.99 15.94
C ARG A 6 6.55 -3.66 15.38
N PHE A 7 6.75 -2.39 15.01
CA PHE A 7 8.03 -1.91 14.48
C PHE A 7 9.21 -2.12 15.44
N SER A 8 8.95 -2.10 16.75
CA SER A 8 9.93 -2.41 17.79
C SER A 8 10.56 -3.79 17.69
N ASP A 9 9.84 -4.73 17.06
CA ASP A 9 10.20 -6.16 17.07
C ASP A 9 10.99 -6.54 15.81
N VAL A 10 11.14 -5.61 14.85
CA VAL A 10 11.86 -5.84 13.58
C VAL A 10 13.30 -6.30 13.81
N LYS A 11 13.96 -5.83 14.88
CA LYS A 11 15.32 -6.27 15.26
C LYS A 11 15.42 -7.76 15.64
N HIS A 12 14.28 -8.41 15.92
CA HIS A 12 14.19 -9.82 16.28
C HIS A 12 13.64 -10.68 15.13
N TYR A 13 13.37 -10.10 13.97
CA TYR A 13 12.79 -10.83 12.84
C TYR A 13 13.87 -11.62 12.11
N THR A 14 13.51 -12.84 11.70
CA THR A 14 14.27 -13.58 10.70
C THR A 14 14.21 -12.86 9.35
N THR A 15 15.16 -13.15 8.46
CA THR A 15 15.20 -12.58 7.10
C THR A 15 13.87 -12.72 6.36
N ARG A 16 13.20 -13.87 6.48
CA ARG A 16 11.89 -14.11 5.85
C ARG A 16 10.79 -13.22 6.44
N GLN A 17 10.78 -13.02 7.75
CA GLN A 17 9.83 -12.14 8.43
C GLN A 17 10.07 -10.67 8.07
N ILE A 18 11.33 -10.25 7.92
CA ILE A 18 11.68 -8.90 7.45
C ILE A 18 11.14 -8.68 6.02
N ALA A 19 11.38 -9.63 5.11
CA ALA A 19 10.88 -9.54 3.74
C ALA A 19 9.35 -9.42 3.70
N LEU A 20 8.65 -10.29 4.46
CA LEU A 20 7.20 -10.26 4.58
C LEU A 20 6.70 -8.93 5.15
N PHE A 21 7.36 -8.40 6.19
CA PHE A 21 6.99 -7.15 6.82
C PHE A 21 7.06 -5.97 5.84
N TYR A 22 8.15 -5.86 5.07
CA TYR A 22 8.31 -4.80 4.08
C TYR A 22 7.32 -4.96 2.91
N GLU A 23 7.09 -6.18 2.43
CA GLU A 23 6.10 -6.45 1.38
C GLU A 23 4.69 -5.99 1.81
N LYS A 24 4.26 -6.35 3.03
CA LYS A 24 2.96 -5.95 3.57
C LYS A 24 2.89 -4.45 3.84
N SER A 25 3.99 -3.83 4.23
CA SER A 25 4.07 -2.39 4.43
C SER A 25 3.91 -1.63 3.11
N LEU A 26 4.57 -2.08 2.04
CA LEU A 26 4.45 -1.51 0.69
C LEU A 26 3.03 -1.68 0.13
N GLN A 27 2.42 -2.87 0.27
CA GLN A 27 1.03 -3.12 -0.14
C GLN A 27 0.06 -2.15 0.56
N ARG A 28 0.25 -1.90 1.85
CA ARG A 28 -0.58 -0.95 2.61
C ARG A 28 -0.40 0.48 2.10
N GLU A 29 0.82 0.91 1.85
CA GLU A 29 1.09 2.27 1.37
C GLU A 29 0.48 2.50 -0.03
N ARG A 30 0.62 1.52 -0.94
CA ARG A 30 0.02 1.58 -2.27
C ARG A 30 -1.50 1.67 -2.22
N ARG A 31 -2.16 0.87 -1.36
CA ARG A 31 -3.61 0.95 -1.15
C ARG A 31 -4.04 2.30 -0.57
N ALA A 32 -3.30 2.83 0.40
CA ALA A 32 -3.57 4.16 0.96
C ALA A 32 -3.39 5.28 -0.08
N ARG A 33 -2.43 5.12 -1.01
CA ARG A 33 -2.25 6.03 -2.15
C ARG A 33 -3.41 5.92 -3.13
N ALA A 34 -3.78 4.71 -3.53
CA ALA A 34 -4.91 4.46 -4.43
C ALA A 34 -6.23 5.04 -3.88
N GLY A 35 -6.51 4.87 -2.58
CA GLY A 35 -7.66 5.47 -1.91
C GLY A 35 -7.66 7.00 -2.00
N ARG A 36 -6.53 7.65 -1.65
CA ARG A 36 -6.41 9.11 -1.76
C ARG A 36 -6.56 9.61 -3.20
N THR A 37 -6.02 8.87 -4.17
CA THR A 37 -6.19 9.19 -5.59
C THR A 37 -7.66 9.09 -5.98
N MET A 38 -8.37 8.02 -5.60
CA MET A 38 -9.80 7.87 -5.82
C MET A 38 -10.60 9.01 -5.22
N ASP A 39 -10.34 9.36 -3.95
CA ASP A 39 -11.04 10.44 -3.25
C ASP A 39 -10.82 11.80 -3.94
N THR A 40 -9.59 12.08 -4.38
CA THR A 40 -9.26 13.32 -5.12
C THR A 40 -9.85 13.34 -6.52
N CYS A 41 -9.93 12.17 -7.16
CA CYS A 41 -10.45 12.01 -8.52
C CYS A 41 -11.98 11.97 -8.58
N TYR A 42 -12.65 11.82 -7.43
CA TYR A 42 -14.10 11.86 -7.26
C TYR A 42 -14.61 13.29 -7.55
N GLY A 43 -14.84 13.58 -8.83
CA GLY A 43 -15.38 14.87 -9.31
C GLY A 43 -14.68 15.47 -10.53
N VAL A 44 -13.50 14.96 -10.91
CA VAL A 44 -12.70 15.52 -12.03
C VAL A 44 -12.73 14.68 -13.32
N ASN A 45 -13.66 13.73 -13.47
CA ASN A 45 -13.72 12.81 -14.62
C ASN A 45 -12.37 12.16 -14.91
N GLY A 46 -11.81 11.48 -13.90
CA GLY A 46 -10.46 10.90 -13.92
C GLY A 46 -10.15 9.86 -15.01
N GLY A 47 -11.11 9.49 -15.86
CA GLY A 47 -10.87 8.71 -17.07
C GLY A 47 -10.14 7.37 -16.88
N LYS A 48 -9.71 6.80 -18.01
CA LYS A 48 -9.04 5.49 -18.09
C LYS A 48 -7.65 5.51 -17.43
N GLU A 49 -6.93 6.62 -17.50
CA GLU A 49 -5.55 6.73 -17.01
C GLU A 49 -5.46 6.59 -15.48
N ILE A 50 -6.39 7.20 -14.74
CA ILE A 50 -6.42 7.08 -13.27
C ILE A 50 -6.82 5.66 -12.87
N GLN A 51 -7.70 5.01 -13.63
CA GLN A 51 -8.09 3.63 -13.38
C GLN A 51 -6.94 2.63 -13.62
N ASP A 52 -6.15 2.84 -14.68
CA ASP A 52 -4.94 2.06 -14.94
C ASP A 52 -3.89 2.28 -13.85
N TYR A 53 -3.71 3.52 -13.38
CA TYR A 53 -2.81 3.85 -12.28
C TYR A 53 -3.23 3.21 -10.94
N ILE A 54 -4.52 3.24 -10.61
CA ILE A 54 -5.05 2.55 -9.42
C ILE A 54 -4.83 1.05 -9.54
N THR A 55 -5.10 0.47 -10.71
CA THR A 55 -4.86 -0.96 -10.97
C THR A 55 -3.39 -1.31 -10.74
N GLN A 56 -2.45 -0.49 -11.22
CA GLN A 56 -1.02 -0.68 -10.97
C GLN A 56 -0.64 -0.60 -9.49
N LEU A 57 -1.32 0.24 -8.70
CA LEU A 57 -1.08 0.35 -7.26
C LEU A 57 -1.68 -0.83 -6.48
N THR A 58 -2.78 -1.42 -6.95
CA THR A 58 -3.51 -2.47 -6.22
C THR A 58 -3.27 -3.90 -6.69
N ALA A 59 -2.69 -4.09 -7.88
CA ALA A 59 -2.23 -5.39 -8.40
C ALA A 59 -1.10 -5.97 -7.56
#